data_AF-A0A085B7I2-F1
#
_entry.id   AF-A0A085B7I2-F1
#
_cell.length_a   1.000
_cell.length_b   1.000
_cell.length_c   1.000
_cell.angle_alpha   90.00
_cell.angle_beta   90.00
_cell.angle_gamma   90.00
#
_symmetry.space_group_name_H-M   'P 1'
#
loop_
_entity.id
_entity.type
_entity.pdbx_description
1 polymer ?
#
loop_
_entity_poly.entity_id
_entity_poly.type
_entity_poly.pdbx_seq_one_letter_code
_entity_poly.pdbx_strand_id
1 'polypeptide(L)'
;MSRTRIVKGTYTKVSEKGHSMYSNENIVTSASNVVTEDGTENGLFLGSPKSPPKTSNKIYDVVMFVAGTTDPTNIAGLKHEANTTYWQNKENPANFWAKLKELGPQFQNLYIEGQFFSWSGDNDTKERNHAAERLMELLSRVYRFKDNQEVSLHLIGHSHGGNVINQFTELITNKEMIAKSEFLKSRKVTKFPEHWKIKSITYLSTPFFQKKHQLNHGKLHQNCKIINVHNEYDLTQQLIANFSLLNLEGLLQSFSKDKFELGIKTLKNVNKDAIMTYMKSWIWQDIENKAKKAWKEMANAALGMNLITQELINYINSIKIKNSSLQNEKTSFVNLLKQFQQWTFDVYKNYATFPKKSDKSIFVSNLNLTQGLRVVNILFAITSGPKDSYLLSLLANVFAESRGITDSIDQTGWNPKRQTKALSILDVPIFDKDPYHSRNKRSKFGDFLKGTQSAVQSNNLEDLLMRLFSQFINPEDFSFLTKVIDWGIEPFVFGKLDTEVTTLRKNLKIYSEYVTKYNADLVAEKDKAIVELDKKPGSIVYLAKTAHSLSHTQLWTDVEKGLKEAFSSPKSARYKPT
;
A
#
# COMPACT_ATOMS: atom_id res chain seq x y z
N MET A 1 -25.60 -57.34 -16.16
CA MET A 1 -25.01 -57.61 -14.83
C MET A 1 -23.70 -56.84 -14.66
N SER A 2 -23.49 -56.10 -13.57
CA SER A 2 -22.19 -55.47 -13.28
C SER A 2 -21.35 -56.35 -12.36
N ARG A 3 -20.11 -56.65 -12.76
CA ARG A 3 -19.12 -57.32 -11.88
C ARG A 3 -18.06 -56.31 -11.46
N THR A 4 -17.78 -56.28 -10.17
CA THR A 4 -16.69 -55.49 -9.59
C THR A 4 -15.68 -56.47 -9.01
N ARG A 5 -14.41 -56.33 -9.39
CA ARG A 5 -13.32 -57.13 -8.83
C ARG A 5 -12.15 -56.22 -8.46
N ILE A 6 -11.58 -56.46 -7.28
CA ILE A 6 -10.36 -55.81 -6.82
C ILE A 6 -9.30 -56.91 -6.71
N VAL A 7 -8.22 -56.79 -7.48
CA VAL A 7 -7.08 -57.71 -7.42
C VAL A 7 -5.80 -56.89 -7.44
N LYS A 8 -4.94 -57.06 -6.42
CA LYS A 8 -3.60 -56.45 -6.33
C LYS A 8 -3.57 -54.93 -6.60
N GLY A 9 -4.54 -54.18 -6.08
CA GLY A 9 -4.60 -52.71 -6.21
C GLY A 9 -5.20 -52.19 -7.52
N THR A 10 -5.58 -53.07 -8.44
CA THR A 10 -6.28 -52.70 -9.68
C THR A 10 -7.79 -52.79 -9.49
N TYR A 11 -8.49 -51.71 -9.83
CA TYR A 11 -9.94 -51.64 -9.89
C TYR A 11 -10.40 -51.84 -11.33
N THR A 12 -11.15 -52.91 -11.59
CA THR A 12 -11.77 -53.16 -12.90
C THR A 12 -13.27 -53.23 -12.74
N LYS A 13 -13.99 -52.34 -13.43
CA LYS A 13 -15.45 -52.36 -13.50
C LYS A 13 -15.90 -52.43 -14.95
N VAL A 14 -16.60 -53.50 -15.27
CA VAL A 14 -17.23 -53.70 -16.58
C VAL A 14 -18.74 -53.46 -16.41
N SER A 15 -19.27 -52.48 -17.13
CA SER A 15 -20.69 -52.14 -17.12
C SER A 15 -21.28 -52.30 -18.51
N GLU A 16 -22.37 -53.05 -18.60
CA GLU A 16 -23.08 -53.40 -19.83
C GLU A 16 -23.86 -52.21 -20.44
N LYS A 17 -24.01 -51.09 -19.70
CA LYS A 17 -24.58 -49.79 -20.12
C LYS A 17 -23.85 -48.64 -19.44
N GLY A 18 -24.20 -47.39 -19.80
CA GLY A 18 -23.61 -46.17 -19.24
C GLY A 18 -23.57 -46.15 -17.71
N HIS A 19 -22.43 -45.76 -17.16
CA HIS A 19 -22.14 -45.75 -15.72
C HIS A 19 -21.67 -44.36 -15.28
N SER A 20 -22.35 -43.77 -14.31
CA SER A 20 -21.87 -42.57 -13.60
C SER A 20 -21.13 -42.98 -12.32
N MET A 21 -19.87 -42.57 -12.17
CA MET A 21 -19.06 -42.76 -10.96
C MET A 21 -18.95 -41.42 -10.23
N TYR A 22 -19.43 -41.36 -9.00
CA TYR A 22 -19.31 -40.17 -8.14
C TYR A 22 -18.43 -40.54 -6.95
N SER A 23 -17.28 -39.86 -6.83
CA SER A 23 -16.40 -40.00 -5.67
C SER A 23 -16.25 -38.64 -5.00
N ASN A 24 -16.35 -38.62 -3.66
CA ASN A 24 -16.08 -37.43 -2.85
C ASN A 24 -14.59 -37.28 -2.49
N GLU A 25 -13.75 -38.19 -2.98
CA GLU A 25 -12.31 -38.23 -2.73
C GLU A 25 -11.56 -38.62 -4.01
N ASN A 26 -10.29 -38.24 -4.09
CA ASN A 26 -9.40 -38.59 -5.21
C ASN A 26 -9.35 -40.12 -5.32
N ILE A 27 -9.87 -40.69 -6.41
CA ILE A 27 -9.56 -42.07 -6.79
C ILE A 27 -8.14 -42.05 -7.36
N VAL A 28 -7.14 -41.84 -6.49
CA VAL A 28 -5.75 -42.15 -6.81
C VAL A 28 -5.57 -43.59 -6.38
N THR A 29 -5.92 -44.51 -7.27
CA THR A 29 -5.36 -45.86 -7.19
C THR A 29 -3.87 -45.70 -7.50
N SER A 30 -3.02 -45.93 -6.51
CA SER A 30 -1.61 -46.28 -6.71
C SER A 30 -1.55 -47.63 -7.43
N ALA A 31 -1.98 -47.67 -8.69
CA ALA A 31 -1.81 -48.80 -9.56
C ALA A 31 -0.45 -48.61 -10.21
N SER A 32 0.50 -49.49 -9.89
CA SER A 32 1.85 -49.49 -10.44
C SER A 32 1.88 -49.69 -11.95
N ASN A 33 0.76 -50.07 -12.57
CA ASN A 33 0.56 -50.16 -14.01
C ASN A 33 -0.82 -49.64 -14.39
N VAL A 34 -0.85 -48.76 -15.38
CA VAL A 34 -2.05 -48.31 -16.08
C VAL A 34 -2.39 -49.37 -17.13
N VAL A 35 -3.59 -49.95 -17.09
CA VAL A 35 -4.13 -50.74 -18.20
C VAL A 35 -5.13 -49.86 -18.93
N THR A 36 -4.70 -49.31 -20.06
CA THR A 36 -5.58 -48.65 -21.04
C THR A 36 -6.07 -49.73 -21.99
N GLU A 37 -7.31 -50.20 -21.85
CA GLU A 37 -7.96 -50.88 -22.96
C GLU A 37 -8.43 -49.81 -23.95
N ASP A 38 -7.82 -49.78 -25.13
CA ASP A 38 -8.33 -49.03 -26.28
C ASP A 38 -9.61 -49.72 -26.76
N GLY A 39 -10.75 -49.16 -26.33
CA GLY A 39 -12.02 -49.47 -26.94
C GLY A 39 -12.03 -48.97 -28.37
N THR A 40 -12.18 -49.89 -29.32
CA THR A 40 -12.36 -49.58 -30.74
C THR A 40 -13.58 -48.69 -30.96
N GLU A 41 -13.35 -47.59 -31.68
CA GLU A 41 -14.31 -46.61 -32.21
C GLU A 41 -14.94 -45.64 -31.19
N ASN A 42 -14.50 -44.38 -31.27
CA ASN A 42 -15.12 -43.18 -30.69
C ASN A 42 -15.42 -43.28 -29.20
N GLY A 43 -14.41 -42.95 -28.37
CA GLY A 43 -14.62 -42.69 -26.95
C GLY A 43 -15.83 -41.78 -26.73
N LEU A 44 -16.89 -42.33 -26.14
CA LEU A 44 -18.17 -41.65 -25.94
C LEU A 44 -17.97 -40.54 -24.91
N PHE A 45 -17.77 -39.30 -25.36
CA PHE A 45 -17.73 -38.14 -24.47
C PHE A 45 -19.14 -37.84 -23.95
N LEU A 46 -19.50 -38.42 -22.79
CA LEU A 46 -20.77 -38.18 -22.10
C LEU A 46 -20.82 -36.84 -21.36
N GLY A 47 -20.32 -35.78 -21.99
CA GLY A 47 -20.28 -34.43 -21.44
C GLY A 47 -19.31 -34.27 -20.26
N SER A 48 -19.32 -33.07 -19.67
CA SER A 48 -18.58 -32.81 -18.43
C SER A 48 -19.32 -33.37 -17.20
N PRO A 49 -18.62 -33.90 -16.19
CA PRO A 49 -19.24 -34.40 -14.98
C PRO A 49 -20.08 -33.31 -14.30
N LYS A 50 -21.34 -33.63 -14.00
CA LYS A 50 -22.28 -32.72 -13.31
C LYS A 50 -22.07 -32.77 -11.80
N SER A 51 -22.48 -31.70 -11.11
CA SER A 51 -22.57 -31.71 -9.65
C SER A 51 -23.46 -32.86 -9.16
N PRO A 52 -23.10 -33.53 -8.05
CA PRO A 52 -23.90 -34.59 -7.46
C PRO A 52 -25.28 -34.06 -7.00
N PRO A 53 -26.30 -34.94 -6.89
CA PRO A 53 -27.59 -34.56 -6.31
C PRO A 53 -27.43 -33.96 -4.90
N LYS A 54 -28.33 -33.07 -4.51
CA LYS A 54 -28.34 -32.48 -3.17
C LYS A 54 -28.37 -33.59 -2.12
N THR A 55 -27.42 -33.56 -1.18
CA THR A 55 -27.45 -34.45 -0.02
C THR A 55 -28.15 -33.73 1.13
N SER A 56 -29.27 -34.27 1.62
CA SER A 56 -30.21 -33.54 2.49
C SER A 56 -29.65 -33.14 3.86
N ASN A 57 -28.51 -33.70 4.29
CA ASN A 57 -27.98 -33.55 5.64
C ASN A 57 -26.53 -33.04 5.69
N LYS A 58 -25.96 -32.50 4.61
CA LYS A 58 -24.59 -31.99 4.59
C LYS A 58 -24.54 -30.52 4.20
N ILE A 59 -24.06 -29.70 5.13
CA ILE A 59 -23.65 -28.32 4.90
C ILE A 59 -22.12 -28.29 4.88
N TYR A 60 -21.56 -27.59 3.90
CA TYR A 60 -20.12 -27.38 3.77
C TYR A 60 -19.80 -25.93 4.14
N ASP A 61 -18.82 -25.73 5.00
CA ASP A 61 -18.28 -24.41 5.28
C ASP A 61 -17.02 -24.21 4.45
N VAL A 62 -16.92 -23.08 3.75
CA VAL A 62 -15.74 -22.71 2.95
C VAL A 62 -15.21 -21.38 3.46
N VAL A 63 -14.01 -21.41 4.02
CA VAL A 63 -13.29 -20.21 4.45
C VAL A 63 -12.35 -19.76 3.34
N MET A 64 -12.53 -18.53 2.88
CA MET A 64 -11.73 -17.92 1.82
C MET A 64 -11.05 -16.65 2.30
N PHE A 65 -9.73 -16.59 2.10
CA PHE A 65 -8.90 -15.44 2.42
C PHE A 65 -8.75 -14.53 1.20
N VAL A 66 -8.97 -13.23 1.40
CA VAL A 66 -8.82 -12.20 0.39
C VAL A 66 -7.79 -11.20 0.93
N ALA A 67 -6.56 -11.31 0.45
CA ALA A 67 -5.47 -10.46 0.88
C ALA A 67 -5.74 -8.99 0.55
N GLY A 68 -5.23 -8.12 1.43
CA GLY A 68 -5.12 -6.70 1.15
C GLY A 68 -4.10 -6.41 0.06
N THR A 69 -3.80 -5.14 -0.11
CA THR A 69 -2.72 -4.74 -0.99
C THR A 69 -1.38 -5.00 -0.30
N THR A 70 -0.38 -5.42 -1.08
CA THR A 70 1.01 -5.53 -0.63
C THR A 70 1.72 -4.17 -0.67
N ASP A 71 0.96 -3.07 -0.56
CA ASP A 71 1.30 -1.71 -1.02
C ASP A 71 2.20 -0.87 -0.08
N PRO A 72 2.99 -1.48 0.81
CA PRO A 72 4.29 -0.87 1.10
C PRO A 72 5.49 -1.76 0.74
N THR A 73 5.24 -2.98 0.24
CA THR A 73 6.27 -3.99 -0.06
C THR A 73 6.37 -4.36 -1.54
N ASN A 74 5.32 -4.15 -2.34
CA ASN A 74 5.33 -4.42 -3.79
C ASN A 74 5.93 -3.26 -4.59
N ILE A 75 7.14 -2.85 -4.19
CA ILE A 75 7.98 -1.89 -4.92
C ILE A 75 8.51 -2.54 -6.22
N ALA A 76 8.43 -3.87 -6.32
CA ALA A 76 8.88 -4.66 -7.46
C ALA A 76 7.91 -4.62 -8.66
N GLY A 77 6.66 -4.21 -8.45
CA GLY A 77 5.69 -4.09 -9.53
C GLY A 77 5.08 -5.39 -10.04
N LEU A 78 5.22 -6.44 -9.24
CA LEU A 78 4.78 -7.76 -9.63
C LEU A 78 3.29 -7.87 -9.29
N LYS A 79 2.44 -7.83 -10.33
CA LYS A 79 1.01 -8.12 -10.19
C LYS A 79 0.86 -9.54 -9.66
N HIS A 80 -0.09 -9.76 -8.73
CA HIS A 80 -0.39 -11.07 -8.14
C HIS A 80 0.57 -11.57 -7.03
N GLU A 81 1.37 -10.69 -6.43
CA GLU A 81 2.21 -11.04 -5.26
C GLU A 81 1.46 -11.22 -3.95
N ALA A 82 0.19 -10.83 -3.87
CA ALA A 82 -0.68 -11.14 -2.74
C ALA A 82 -0.93 -12.66 -2.67
N ASN A 83 0.05 -13.40 -2.16
CA ASN A 83 0.16 -14.85 -2.26
C ASN A 83 0.26 -15.51 -0.88
N THR A 84 0.64 -16.78 -0.87
CA THR A 84 0.85 -17.63 0.32
C THR A 84 1.61 -16.95 1.45
N THR A 85 2.67 -16.18 1.18
CA THR A 85 3.53 -15.61 2.24
C THR A 85 2.86 -14.50 3.03
N TYR A 86 1.88 -13.80 2.43
CA TYR A 86 1.13 -12.73 3.08
C TYR A 86 0.38 -13.23 4.32
N TRP A 87 -0.23 -14.41 4.21
CA TRP A 87 -0.96 -15.05 5.30
C TRP A 87 -0.11 -16.04 6.10
N GLN A 88 0.85 -16.72 5.45
CA GLN A 88 1.66 -17.79 6.03
C GLN A 88 3.00 -17.28 6.57
N ASN A 89 3.01 -16.15 7.30
CA ASN A 89 4.25 -15.58 7.82
C ASN A 89 5.14 -16.67 8.46
N LYS A 90 6.23 -17.03 7.77
CA LYS A 90 7.09 -18.16 8.15
C LYS A 90 7.91 -17.88 9.41
N GLU A 91 8.09 -16.60 9.74
CA GLU A 91 8.79 -16.14 10.94
C GLU A 91 7.91 -16.21 12.19
N ASN A 92 6.58 -16.22 12.02
CA ASN A 92 5.61 -16.44 13.09
C ASN A 92 4.70 -17.64 12.78
N PRO A 93 5.06 -18.85 13.24
CA PRO A 93 4.27 -20.06 12.98
C PRO A 93 2.89 -20.04 13.66
N ALA A 94 2.65 -19.13 14.61
CA ALA A 94 1.35 -18.93 15.26
C ALA A 94 0.54 -17.78 14.59
N ASN A 95 0.76 -17.51 13.31
CA ASN A 95 0.02 -16.48 12.56
C ASN A 95 -1.48 -16.80 12.41
N PHE A 96 -2.25 -15.79 11.99
CA PHE A 96 -3.71 -15.87 11.82
C PHE A 96 -4.16 -17.11 11.03
N TRP A 97 -3.53 -17.38 9.89
CA TRP A 97 -3.92 -18.50 9.03
C TRP A 97 -3.60 -19.86 9.65
N ALA A 98 -2.41 -20.01 10.25
CA ALA A 98 -2.00 -21.25 10.90
C ALA A 98 -2.97 -21.60 12.04
N LYS A 99 -3.31 -20.61 12.89
CA LYS A 99 -4.30 -20.78 13.96
C LYS A 99 -5.70 -21.08 13.46
N LEU A 100 -6.13 -20.47 12.34
CA LEU A 100 -7.43 -20.80 11.79
C LEU A 100 -7.48 -22.24 11.28
N LYS A 101 -6.40 -22.75 10.67
CA LYS A 101 -6.31 -24.14 10.21
C LYS A 101 -6.45 -25.17 11.33
N GLU A 102 -6.06 -24.84 12.55
CA GLU A 102 -6.28 -25.69 13.74
C GLU A 102 -7.79 -25.92 14.02
N LEU A 103 -8.68 -25.09 13.45
CA LEU A 103 -10.12 -25.28 13.55
C LEU A 103 -10.67 -26.34 12.59
N GLY A 104 -9.99 -26.62 11.48
CA GLY A 104 -10.46 -27.54 10.43
C GLY A 104 -10.92 -28.91 10.99
N PRO A 105 -10.08 -29.61 11.77
CA PRO A 105 -10.43 -30.90 12.36
C PRO A 105 -11.60 -30.87 13.36
N GLN A 106 -11.95 -29.70 13.88
CA GLN A 106 -13.02 -29.53 14.89
C GLN A 106 -14.42 -29.61 14.28
N PHE A 107 -14.54 -29.54 12.94
CA PHE A 107 -15.80 -29.50 12.20
C PHE A 107 -15.79 -30.53 11.05
N GLN A 108 -16.94 -31.10 10.69
CA GLN A 108 -17.01 -32.24 9.77
C GLN A 108 -16.76 -31.87 8.30
N ASN A 109 -17.13 -30.66 7.88
CA ASN A 109 -17.09 -30.22 6.48
C ASN A 109 -16.55 -28.79 6.35
N LEU A 110 -15.58 -28.43 7.19
CA LEU A 110 -14.94 -27.12 7.17
C LEU A 110 -13.70 -27.15 6.26
N TYR A 111 -13.80 -26.48 5.12
CA TYR A 111 -12.69 -26.28 4.20
C TYR A 111 -12.08 -24.91 4.43
N ILE A 112 -10.82 -24.91 4.87
CA ILE A 112 -10.03 -23.68 5.02
C ILE A 112 -9.06 -23.63 3.88
N GLU A 113 -9.30 -22.70 2.96
CA GLU A 113 -8.60 -22.74 1.69
C GLU A 113 -7.09 -22.57 1.81
N GLY A 114 -6.37 -23.42 1.06
CA GLY A 114 -4.93 -23.43 0.97
C GLY A 114 -4.39 -22.82 -0.33
N GLN A 115 -5.22 -22.75 -1.37
CA GLN A 115 -4.91 -22.01 -2.60
C GLN A 115 -5.40 -20.58 -2.45
N PHE A 116 -4.48 -19.66 -2.17
CA PHE A 116 -4.84 -18.27 -1.92
C PHE A 116 -5.35 -17.58 -3.17
N PHE A 117 -6.43 -16.85 -2.99
CA PHE A 117 -6.86 -15.84 -3.93
C PHE A 117 -5.78 -14.76 -4.05
N SER A 118 -5.37 -14.46 -5.29
CA SER A 118 -4.38 -13.43 -5.60
C SER A 118 -4.94 -12.47 -6.64
N TRP A 119 -4.62 -11.18 -6.49
CA TRP A 119 -5.02 -10.10 -7.39
C TRP A 119 -3.89 -9.08 -7.51
N SER A 120 -4.07 -8.07 -8.37
CA SER A 120 -3.06 -7.04 -8.63
C SER A 120 -2.65 -6.31 -7.35
N GLY A 121 -3.57 -6.19 -6.38
CA GLY A 121 -3.34 -5.42 -5.17
C GLY A 121 -3.34 -3.92 -5.42
N ASP A 122 -3.99 -3.45 -6.50
CA ASP A 122 -4.12 -2.02 -6.77
C ASP A 122 -5.41 -1.44 -6.17
N ASN A 123 -5.31 -0.21 -5.68
CA ASN A 123 -6.39 0.50 -5.02
C ASN A 123 -7.31 1.24 -5.99
N ASP A 124 -7.24 0.99 -7.29
CA ASP A 124 -8.24 1.47 -8.23
C ASP A 124 -9.53 0.62 -8.18
N THR A 125 -10.66 1.24 -8.56
CA THR A 125 -11.97 0.57 -8.52
C THR A 125 -12.07 -0.59 -9.51
N LYS A 126 -11.42 -0.48 -10.66
CA LYS A 126 -11.48 -1.45 -11.75
C LYS A 126 -10.78 -2.75 -11.36
N GLU A 127 -9.60 -2.65 -10.75
CA GLU A 127 -8.81 -3.79 -10.29
C GLU A 127 -9.51 -4.52 -9.14
N ARG A 128 -10.19 -3.81 -8.24
CA ARG A 128 -11.07 -4.44 -7.23
C ARG A 128 -12.25 -5.19 -7.86
N ASN A 129 -12.83 -4.69 -8.95
CA ASN A 129 -13.88 -5.39 -9.68
C ASN A 129 -13.34 -6.64 -10.36
N HIS A 130 -12.18 -6.56 -11.01
CA HIS A 130 -11.50 -7.74 -11.59
C HIS A 130 -11.10 -8.77 -10.53
N ALA A 131 -10.72 -8.32 -9.34
CA ALA A 131 -10.46 -9.20 -8.20
C ALA A 131 -11.73 -9.97 -7.79
N ALA A 132 -12.88 -9.31 -7.71
CA ALA A 132 -14.16 -9.96 -7.43
C ALA A 132 -14.52 -11.02 -8.49
N GLU A 133 -14.28 -10.75 -9.78
CA GLU A 133 -14.47 -11.72 -10.87
C GLU A 133 -13.55 -12.94 -10.71
N ARG A 134 -12.27 -12.72 -10.39
CA ARG A 134 -11.30 -13.80 -10.14
C ARG A 134 -11.67 -14.63 -8.91
N LEU A 135 -12.24 -14.00 -7.87
CA LEU A 135 -12.71 -14.71 -6.68
C LEU A 135 -13.89 -15.64 -7.03
N MET A 136 -14.81 -15.15 -7.86
CA MET A 136 -15.93 -15.96 -8.37
C MET A 136 -15.45 -17.14 -9.24
N GLU A 137 -14.45 -16.92 -10.11
CA GLU A 137 -13.82 -17.99 -10.90
C GLU A 137 -13.17 -19.04 -10.01
N LEU A 138 -12.37 -18.61 -9.01
CA LEU A 138 -11.68 -19.52 -8.10
C LEU A 138 -12.66 -20.42 -7.35
N LEU A 139 -13.68 -19.82 -6.74
CA LEU A 139 -14.71 -20.55 -6.02
C LEU A 139 -15.45 -21.54 -6.93
N SER A 140 -15.82 -21.08 -8.13
CA SER A 140 -16.51 -21.92 -9.12
C SER A 140 -15.63 -23.07 -9.60
N ARG A 141 -14.32 -22.86 -9.78
CA ARG A 141 -13.36 -23.89 -10.23
C ARG A 141 -13.08 -24.93 -9.15
N VAL A 142 -12.79 -24.49 -7.93
CA VAL A 142 -12.38 -25.36 -6.82
C VAL A 142 -13.57 -26.15 -6.28
N TYR A 143 -14.75 -25.53 -6.21
CA TYR A 143 -15.95 -26.14 -5.62
C TYR A 143 -17.03 -26.50 -6.66
N ARG A 144 -16.68 -26.67 -7.95
CA ARG A 144 -17.60 -27.02 -9.06
C ARG A 144 -18.51 -28.23 -8.83
N PHE A 145 -18.14 -29.12 -7.92
CA PHE A 145 -18.91 -30.31 -7.55
C PHE A 145 -19.78 -30.10 -6.30
N LYS A 146 -19.95 -28.84 -5.86
CA LYS A 146 -20.77 -28.45 -4.72
C LYS A 146 -21.89 -27.47 -5.12
N ASP A 147 -22.13 -27.22 -6.41
CA ASP A 147 -23.14 -26.25 -6.89
C ASP A 147 -24.56 -26.60 -6.40
N ASN A 148 -24.86 -27.89 -6.28
CA ASN A 148 -26.16 -28.39 -5.81
C ASN A 148 -26.18 -28.68 -4.29
N GLN A 149 -25.12 -28.33 -3.56
CA GLN A 149 -25.01 -28.56 -2.12
C GLN A 149 -25.22 -27.26 -1.35
N GLU A 150 -25.60 -27.38 -0.08
CA GLU A 150 -25.63 -26.23 0.83
C GLU A 150 -24.20 -25.86 1.22
N VAL A 151 -23.80 -24.63 0.87
CA VAL A 151 -22.47 -24.11 1.15
C VAL A 151 -22.59 -22.77 1.87
N SER A 152 -21.93 -22.70 3.03
CA SER A 152 -21.76 -21.47 3.80
C SER A 152 -20.36 -20.91 3.52
N LEU A 153 -20.32 -19.75 2.87
CA LEU A 153 -19.07 -19.03 2.61
C LEU A 153 -18.72 -18.15 3.81
N HIS A 154 -17.46 -18.22 4.24
CA HIS A 154 -16.86 -17.41 5.29
C HIS A 154 -15.70 -16.63 4.68
N LEU A 155 -15.91 -15.33 4.43
CA LEU A 155 -14.95 -14.52 3.70
C LEU A 155 -14.12 -13.69 4.68
N ILE A 156 -12.80 -13.74 4.58
CA ILE A 156 -11.87 -13.00 5.44
C ILE A 156 -11.06 -12.05 4.57
N GLY A 157 -11.27 -10.75 4.73
CA GLY A 157 -10.59 -9.71 3.94
C GLY A 157 -9.72 -8.84 4.82
N HIS A 158 -8.44 -8.66 4.46
CA HIS A 158 -7.61 -7.60 5.06
C HIS A 158 -7.57 -6.37 4.16
N SER A 159 -7.58 -5.17 4.75
CA SER A 159 -7.48 -3.91 4.01
C SER A 159 -8.50 -3.87 2.86
N HIS A 160 -8.05 -3.56 1.64
CA HIS A 160 -8.87 -3.59 0.42
C HIS A 160 -9.40 -4.96 0.01
N GLY A 161 -8.86 -6.06 0.54
CA GLY A 161 -9.44 -7.39 0.38
C GLY A 161 -10.88 -7.46 0.92
N GLY A 162 -11.20 -6.68 1.97
CA GLY A 162 -12.58 -6.51 2.41
C GLY A 162 -13.46 -5.76 1.39
N ASN A 163 -12.90 -4.79 0.65
CA ASN A 163 -13.63 -4.11 -0.42
C ASN A 163 -13.80 -5.02 -1.66
N VAL A 164 -12.85 -5.91 -1.93
CA VAL A 164 -13.00 -6.97 -2.95
C VAL A 164 -14.14 -7.91 -2.57
N ILE A 165 -14.25 -8.29 -1.28
CA ILE A 165 -15.40 -9.06 -0.79
C ILE A 165 -16.72 -8.31 -1.05
N ASN A 166 -16.78 -7.01 -0.75
CA ASN A 166 -17.98 -6.21 -1.01
C ASN A 166 -18.33 -6.19 -2.51
N GLN A 167 -17.34 -6.02 -3.39
CA GLN A 167 -17.56 -6.08 -4.84
C GLN A 167 -17.99 -7.48 -5.30
N PHE A 168 -17.44 -8.52 -4.70
CA PHE A 168 -17.88 -9.89 -4.93
C PHE A 168 -19.36 -10.07 -4.54
N THR A 169 -19.81 -9.49 -3.42
CA THR A 169 -21.22 -9.56 -3.03
C THR A 169 -22.16 -8.91 -4.04
N GLU A 170 -21.73 -7.81 -4.69
CA GLU A 170 -22.48 -7.14 -5.75
C GLU A 170 -22.52 -7.98 -7.03
N LEU A 171 -21.37 -8.54 -7.43
CA LEU A 171 -21.23 -9.38 -8.62
C LEU A 171 -22.16 -10.61 -8.58
N ILE A 172 -22.33 -11.24 -7.42
CA ILE A 172 -23.10 -12.49 -7.28
C ILE A 172 -24.61 -12.29 -7.09
N THR A 173 -25.09 -11.04 -7.07
CA THR A 173 -26.51 -10.72 -6.82
C THR A 173 -27.44 -11.42 -7.79
N ASN A 174 -27.12 -11.39 -9.08
CA ASN A 174 -27.91 -12.00 -10.13
C ASN A 174 -27.03 -12.47 -11.31
N LYS A 175 -27.66 -13.21 -12.23
CA LYS A 175 -26.97 -13.75 -13.42
C LYS A 175 -26.55 -12.67 -14.41
N GLU A 176 -27.25 -11.53 -14.46
CA GLU A 176 -26.94 -10.44 -15.38
C GLU A 176 -25.62 -9.77 -15.04
N MET A 177 -25.32 -9.57 -13.75
CA MET A 177 -24.04 -9.02 -13.32
C MET A 177 -22.87 -9.93 -13.70
N ILE A 178 -23.02 -11.24 -13.51
CA ILE A 178 -22.04 -12.24 -13.96
C ILE A 178 -21.91 -12.23 -15.49
N ALA A 179 -23.04 -12.14 -16.20
CA ALA A 179 -23.08 -12.09 -17.67
C ALA A 179 -22.56 -10.77 -18.27
N LYS A 180 -22.24 -9.74 -17.48
CA LYS A 180 -21.52 -8.55 -17.98
C LYS A 180 -20.01 -8.75 -18.01
N SER A 181 -19.48 -9.74 -17.28
CA SER A 181 -18.05 -10.00 -17.22
C SER A 181 -17.58 -10.86 -18.40
N GLU A 182 -16.79 -10.26 -19.31
CA GLU A 182 -16.12 -11.01 -20.38
C GLU A 182 -15.14 -12.06 -19.84
N PHE A 183 -14.49 -11.75 -18.72
CA PHE A 183 -13.59 -12.69 -18.05
C PHE A 183 -14.35 -13.95 -17.60
N LEU A 184 -15.46 -13.79 -16.86
CA LEU A 184 -16.24 -14.95 -16.38
C LEU A 184 -16.89 -15.73 -17.53
N LYS A 185 -17.36 -15.04 -18.58
CA LYS A 185 -17.84 -15.70 -19.81
C LYS A 185 -16.79 -16.62 -20.42
N SER A 186 -15.56 -16.12 -20.58
CA SER A 186 -14.45 -16.92 -21.12
C SER A 186 -14.13 -18.16 -20.28
N ARG A 187 -14.45 -18.11 -18.98
CA ARG A 187 -14.29 -19.22 -18.02
C ARG A 187 -15.54 -20.10 -17.87
N LYS A 188 -16.60 -19.83 -18.64
CA LYS A 188 -17.89 -20.54 -18.60
C LYS A 188 -18.59 -20.47 -17.23
N VAL A 189 -18.31 -19.42 -16.45
CA VAL A 189 -18.98 -19.15 -15.18
C VAL A 189 -20.20 -18.27 -15.46
N THR A 190 -21.40 -18.81 -15.27
CA THR A 190 -22.65 -18.18 -15.75
C THR A 190 -23.63 -17.81 -14.63
N LYS A 191 -23.44 -18.34 -13.42
CA LYS A 191 -24.31 -18.09 -12.27
C LYS A 191 -23.57 -18.32 -10.97
N PHE A 192 -24.02 -17.65 -9.92
CA PHE A 192 -23.73 -18.05 -8.56
C PHE A 192 -24.61 -19.25 -8.16
N PRO A 193 -24.07 -20.31 -7.53
CA PRO A 193 -24.86 -21.46 -7.14
C PRO A 193 -26.03 -21.09 -6.20
N GLU A 194 -27.17 -21.75 -6.39
CA GLU A 194 -28.43 -21.34 -5.77
C GLU A 194 -28.44 -21.53 -4.25
N HIS A 195 -27.82 -22.61 -3.78
CA HIS A 195 -27.79 -23.02 -2.37
C HIS A 195 -26.59 -22.47 -1.60
N TRP A 196 -25.78 -21.63 -2.23
CA TRP A 196 -24.64 -21.00 -1.57
C TRP A 196 -25.06 -19.69 -0.93
N LYS A 197 -24.55 -19.42 0.27
CA LYS A 197 -24.80 -18.18 1.01
C LYS A 197 -23.53 -17.72 1.72
N ILE A 198 -23.37 -16.41 1.85
CA ILE A 198 -22.31 -15.85 2.70
C ILE A 198 -22.82 -15.81 4.14
N LYS A 199 -22.16 -16.57 5.01
CA LYS A 199 -22.58 -16.78 6.41
C LYS A 199 -21.78 -15.93 7.39
N SER A 200 -20.54 -15.57 7.05
CA SER A 200 -19.80 -14.54 7.77
C SER A 200 -18.84 -13.76 6.88
N ILE A 201 -18.58 -12.52 7.27
CA ILE A 201 -17.52 -11.68 6.70
C ILE A 201 -16.66 -11.18 7.85
N THR A 202 -15.36 -11.45 7.79
CA THR A 202 -14.36 -10.91 8.72
C THR A 202 -13.58 -9.82 8.01
N TYR A 203 -13.73 -8.59 8.47
CA TYR A 203 -12.96 -7.45 8.02
C TYR A 203 -11.77 -7.25 8.96
N LEU A 204 -10.56 -7.28 8.41
CA LEU A 204 -9.32 -7.02 9.12
C LEU A 204 -8.78 -5.68 8.62
N SER A 205 -8.90 -4.61 9.40
CA SER A 205 -8.46 -3.26 8.99
C SER A 205 -9.02 -2.79 7.63
N THR A 206 -10.23 -3.22 7.24
CA THR A 206 -10.83 -2.81 5.97
C THR A 206 -11.28 -1.35 6.01
N PRO A 207 -10.87 -0.51 5.06
CA PRO A 207 -11.39 0.85 4.93
C PRO A 207 -12.83 0.84 4.40
N PHE A 208 -13.76 1.38 5.16
CA PHE A 208 -15.17 1.50 4.75
C PHE A 208 -15.43 2.82 4.05
N PHE A 209 -15.47 2.76 2.72
CA PHE A 209 -15.85 3.84 1.82
C PHE A 209 -17.30 4.28 2.04
N GLN A 210 -17.62 5.57 1.88
CA GLN A 210 -19.00 6.06 1.97
C GLN A 210 -19.78 5.82 0.68
N LYS A 211 -19.12 5.84 -0.48
CA LYS A 211 -19.79 5.82 -1.80
C LYS A 211 -19.47 4.55 -2.59
N LYS A 212 -18.22 4.09 -2.57
CA LYS A 212 -17.75 2.94 -3.35
C LYS A 212 -17.76 1.66 -2.52
N HIS A 213 -17.67 0.48 -3.17
CA HIS A 213 -17.46 -0.81 -2.51
C HIS A 213 -18.44 -1.11 -1.36
N GLN A 214 -19.72 -0.78 -1.55
CA GLN A 214 -20.76 -1.03 -0.56
C GLN A 214 -21.06 -2.53 -0.47
N LEU A 215 -21.38 -3.01 0.72
CA LEU A 215 -21.78 -4.40 0.94
C LEU A 215 -23.18 -4.64 0.35
N ASN A 216 -23.30 -5.62 -0.55
CA ASN A 216 -24.58 -6.08 -1.04
C ASN A 216 -25.12 -7.22 -0.17
N HIS A 217 -26.42 -7.17 0.14
CA HIS A 217 -27.07 -8.07 1.10
C HIS A 217 -27.80 -9.25 0.44
N GLY A 218 -27.94 -9.29 -0.89
CA GLY A 218 -28.83 -10.22 -1.59
C GLY A 218 -28.45 -11.70 -1.52
N LYS A 219 -27.15 -12.01 -1.34
CA LYS A 219 -26.63 -13.39 -1.19
C LYS A 219 -26.09 -13.68 0.22
N LEU A 220 -26.25 -12.74 1.14
CA LEU A 220 -25.94 -12.98 2.54
C LEU A 220 -26.99 -13.92 3.15
N HIS A 221 -26.57 -14.75 4.08
CA HIS A 221 -27.48 -15.47 4.95
C HIS A 221 -28.20 -14.46 5.86
N GLN A 222 -29.46 -14.71 6.26
CA GLN A 222 -30.20 -13.81 7.15
C GLN A 222 -29.44 -13.52 8.46
N ASN A 223 -28.90 -14.58 9.07
CA ASN A 223 -28.00 -14.50 10.23
C ASN A 223 -26.51 -14.36 9.83
N CYS A 224 -26.19 -13.62 8.76
CA CYS A 224 -24.80 -13.37 8.39
C CYS A 224 -24.09 -12.61 9.51
N LYS A 225 -22.94 -13.11 9.96
CA LYS A 225 -22.16 -12.50 11.03
C LYS A 225 -21.06 -11.61 10.46
N ILE A 226 -21.04 -10.35 10.86
CA ILE A 226 -19.94 -9.45 10.55
C ILE A 226 -18.97 -9.45 11.72
N ILE A 227 -17.68 -9.68 11.46
CA ILE A 227 -16.61 -9.60 12.45
C ILE A 227 -15.69 -8.46 12.01
N ASN A 228 -15.58 -7.42 12.80
CA ASN A 228 -14.81 -6.22 12.46
C ASN A 228 -13.61 -6.08 13.39
N VAL A 229 -12.43 -6.40 12.88
CA VAL A 229 -11.17 -6.23 13.61
C VAL A 229 -10.52 -4.93 13.18
N HIS A 230 -10.30 -4.02 14.12
CA HIS A 230 -9.75 -2.71 13.81
C HIS A 230 -8.78 -2.19 14.88
N ASN A 231 -7.81 -1.42 14.43
CA ASN A 231 -6.90 -0.68 15.28
C ASN A 231 -7.22 0.81 15.10
N GLU A 232 -7.55 1.51 16.18
CA GLU A 232 -7.87 2.94 16.10
C GLU A 232 -6.69 3.80 15.64
N TYR A 233 -5.45 3.29 15.73
CA TYR A 233 -4.25 3.97 15.24
C TYR A 233 -3.96 3.74 13.75
N ASP A 234 -4.77 2.93 13.08
CA ASP A 234 -4.63 2.61 11.66
C ASP A 234 -4.97 3.82 10.78
N LEU A 235 -3.93 4.49 10.30
CA LEU A 235 -4.07 5.67 9.43
C LEU A 235 -4.50 5.28 8.02
N THR A 236 -4.18 4.07 7.56
CA THR A 236 -4.56 3.60 6.23
C THR A 236 -6.05 3.38 6.14
N GLN A 237 -6.63 2.67 7.10
CA GLN A 237 -8.05 2.39 7.18
C GLN A 237 -8.92 3.67 7.29
N GLN A 238 -8.37 4.73 7.88
CA GLN A 238 -9.13 5.95 8.22
C GLN A 238 -8.87 7.16 7.31
N LEU A 239 -7.85 7.09 6.43
CA LEU A 239 -7.42 8.24 5.63
C LEU A 239 -6.75 7.87 4.28
N ILE A 240 -5.78 6.95 4.28
CA ILE A 240 -4.85 6.74 3.13
C ILE A 240 -5.34 5.68 2.13
N ALA A 241 -6.40 4.92 2.43
CA ALA A 241 -6.95 3.87 1.58
C ALA A 241 -7.38 4.28 0.13
N ASN A 242 -7.37 5.56 -0.22
CA ASN A 242 -7.75 6.00 -1.56
C ASN A 242 -6.60 6.02 -2.58
N PHE A 243 -5.34 5.89 -2.16
CA PHE A 243 -4.20 6.09 -3.06
C PHE A 243 -3.87 4.81 -3.84
N SER A 244 -3.90 4.89 -5.18
CA SER A 244 -3.47 3.81 -6.09
C SER A 244 -1.94 3.85 -6.32
N LEU A 245 -1.30 2.67 -6.31
CA LEU A 245 0.14 2.52 -6.52
C LEU A 245 0.56 2.11 -7.93
N LEU A 246 -0.34 1.69 -8.82
CA LEU A 246 0.03 1.33 -10.20
C LEU A 246 0.72 2.47 -10.95
N ASN A 247 0.51 3.71 -10.50
CA ASN A 247 1.25 4.84 -11.03
C ASN A 247 2.68 4.92 -10.47
N LEU A 248 2.92 4.62 -9.18
CA LEU A 248 4.20 4.77 -8.48
C LEU A 248 5.27 3.76 -8.95
N GLU A 249 4.88 2.52 -9.22
CA GLU A 249 5.73 1.46 -9.76
C GLU A 249 6.32 1.84 -11.14
N GLY A 250 5.47 2.32 -12.04
CA GLY A 250 5.89 2.83 -13.35
C GLY A 250 6.78 4.07 -13.24
N LEU A 251 6.66 4.84 -12.13
CA LEU A 251 7.65 5.87 -11.82
C LEU A 251 8.99 5.18 -11.52
N LEU A 252 9.04 4.29 -10.52
CA LEU A 252 10.26 3.70 -9.94
C LEU A 252 11.11 2.86 -10.90
N GLN A 253 10.53 2.17 -11.88
CA GLN A 253 11.28 1.31 -12.83
C GLN A 253 12.26 2.07 -13.73
N SER A 254 12.07 3.37 -13.92
CA SER A 254 12.89 4.21 -14.80
C SER A 254 14.08 4.89 -14.11
N PHE A 255 14.19 4.73 -12.79
CA PHE A 255 15.20 5.41 -11.98
C PHE A 255 16.55 4.70 -12.07
N SER A 256 17.58 5.38 -12.61
CA SER A 256 18.94 4.85 -12.59
C SER A 256 19.55 4.99 -11.21
N LYS A 257 19.39 3.92 -10.41
CA LYS A 257 19.93 3.85 -9.04
C LYS A 257 21.44 4.14 -8.99
N ASP A 258 22.22 3.58 -9.92
CA ASP A 258 23.69 3.71 -9.91
C ASP A 258 24.17 5.16 -10.08
N LYS A 259 23.59 5.91 -11.01
CA LYS A 259 23.98 7.31 -11.25
C LYS A 259 23.51 8.24 -10.12
N PHE A 260 22.32 8.00 -9.60
CA PHE A 260 21.83 8.73 -8.44
C PHE A 260 22.69 8.44 -7.20
N GLU A 261 23.03 7.18 -6.95
CA GLU A 261 23.93 6.76 -5.88
C GLU A 261 25.33 7.34 -6.04
N LEU A 262 25.87 7.42 -7.26
CA LEU A 262 27.12 8.10 -7.55
C LEU A 262 27.07 9.58 -7.14
N GLY A 263 25.99 10.29 -7.48
CA GLY A 263 25.77 11.68 -7.06
C GLY A 263 25.72 11.82 -5.53
N ILE A 264 24.95 10.95 -4.85
CA ILE A 264 24.87 10.92 -3.39
C ILE A 264 26.24 10.63 -2.74
N LYS A 265 26.98 9.64 -3.27
CA LYS A 265 28.32 9.28 -2.79
C LYS A 265 29.29 10.45 -2.96
N THR A 266 29.24 11.11 -4.11
CA THR A 266 30.05 12.31 -4.38
C THR A 266 29.78 13.39 -3.35
N LEU A 267 28.50 13.70 -3.07
CA LEU A 267 28.11 14.70 -2.09
C LEU A 267 28.48 14.33 -0.64
N LYS A 268 28.32 13.05 -0.26
CA LYS A 268 28.70 12.56 1.08
C LYS A 268 30.20 12.61 1.32
N ASN A 269 31.00 12.42 0.27
CA ASN A 269 32.46 12.42 0.36
C ASN A 269 33.07 13.84 0.37
N VAL A 270 32.25 14.88 0.22
CA VAL A 270 32.71 16.28 0.32
C VAL A 270 33.27 16.53 1.72
N ASN A 271 34.53 16.94 1.78
CA ASN A 271 35.18 17.31 3.03
C ASN A 271 34.72 18.72 3.48
N LYS A 272 33.65 18.76 4.28
CA LYS A 272 33.09 20.01 4.83
C LYS A 272 34.10 20.79 5.67
N ASP A 273 35.01 20.09 6.36
CA ASP A 273 36.03 20.73 7.18
C ASP A 273 37.06 21.46 6.35
N ALA A 274 37.38 20.98 5.15
CA ALA A 274 38.27 21.70 4.23
C ALA A 274 37.68 23.05 3.81
N ILE A 275 36.38 23.09 3.49
CA ILE A 275 35.65 24.32 3.16
C ILE A 275 35.61 25.26 4.37
N MET A 276 35.20 24.75 5.54
CA MET A 276 35.09 25.57 6.75
C MET A 276 36.44 26.08 7.25
N THR A 277 37.49 25.28 7.16
CA THR A 277 38.85 25.67 7.53
C THR A 277 39.31 26.82 6.65
N TYR A 278 39.09 26.77 5.34
CA TYR A 278 39.41 27.89 4.45
C TYR A 278 38.61 29.14 4.80
N MET A 279 37.29 29.02 4.96
CA MET A 279 36.42 30.16 5.28
C MET A 279 36.78 30.83 6.62
N LYS A 280 37.25 30.07 7.61
CA LYS A 280 37.70 30.59 8.92
C LYS A 280 39.17 31.02 8.97
N SER A 281 39.99 30.68 7.97
CA SER A 281 41.43 30.98 7.98
C SER A 281 41.70 32.48 7.76
N TRP A 282 42.71 32.98 8.45
CA TRP A 282 43.22 34.36 8.32
C TRP A 282 44.29 34.45 7.24
N ILE A 283 44.48 35.64 6.65
CA ILE A 283 45.35 35.91 5.47
C ILE A 283 46.79 35.37 5.63
N TRP A 284 47.29 35.26 6.86
CA TRP A 284 48.65 34.84 7.22
C TRP A 284 48.86 33.32 7.35
N GLN A 285 47.81 32.52 7.19
CA GLN A 285 47.89 31.05 7.19
C GLN A 285 47.98 30.54 5.75
N ASP A 286 48.51 29.33 5.51
CA ASP A 286 48.63 28.66 4.19
C ASP A 286 47.32 28.60 3.38
N ILE A 287 46.91 29.77 2.86
CA ILE A 287 45.58 30.03 2.37
C ILE A 287 45.42 29.48 0.98
N GLU A 288 46.49 29.46 0.20
CA GLU A 288 46.45 28.96 -1.17
C GLU A 288 46.18 27.45 -1.17
N ASN A 289 46.87 26.66 -0.35
CA ASN A 289 46.61 25.22 -0.27
C ASN A 289 45.24 24.92 0.36
N LYS A 290 44.83 25.67 1.39
CA LYS A 290 43.50 25.55 1.98
C LYS A 290 42.40 25.92 0.98
N ALA A 291 42.60 26.98 0.19
CA ALA A 291 41.70 27.39 -0.87
C ALA A 291 41.62 26.32 -1.97
N LYS A 292 42.76 25.77 -2.43
CA LYS A 292 42.78 24.69 -3.45
C LYS A 292 41.93 23.50 -3.01
N LYS A 293 42.07 23.08 -1.74
CA LYS A 293 41.23 22.02 -1.16
C LYS A 293 39.75 22.44 -1.13
N ALA A 294 39.42 23.61 -0.59
CA ALA A 294 38.05 24.09 -0.54
C ALA A 294 37.39 24.23 -1.93
N TRP A 295 38.13 24.70 -2.95
CA TRP A 295 37.68 24.81 -4.33
C TRP A 295 37.32 23.45 -4.92
N LYS A 296 38.21 22.47 -4.73
CA LYS A 296 37.99 21.09 -5.19
C LYS A 296 36.75 20.49 -4.52
N GLU A 297 36.60 20.67 -3.21
CA GLU A 297 35.45 20.16 -2.46
C GLU A 297 34.14 20.82 -2.89
N MET A 298 34.14 22.13 -3.20
CA MET A 298 32.97 22.81 -3.76
C MET A 298 32.62 22.35 -5.17
N ALA A 299 33.63 22.12 -6.04
CA ALA A 299 33.40 21.52 -7.35
C ALA A 299 32.74 20.13 -7.21
N ASN A 300 33.25 19.29 -6.31
CA ASN A 300 32.67 17.97 -6.03
C ASN A 300 31.23 18.07 -5.51
N ALA A 301 30.96 19.00 -4.59
CA ALA A 301 29.60 19.22 -4.08
C ALA A 301 28.61 19.60 -5.19
N ALA A 302 29.01 20.55 -6.04
CA ALA A 302 28.19 21.01 -7.16
C ALA A 302 27.98 19.91 -8.21
N LEU A 303 29.02 19.12 -8.52
CA LEU A 303 28.92 17.95 -9.40
C LEU A 303 27.95 16.90 -8.85
N GLY A 304 28.06 16.57 -7.56
CA GLY A 304 27.16 15.62 -6.90
C GLY A 304 25.70 16.06 -6.99
N MET A 305 25.41 17.33 -6.68
CA MET A 305 24.06 17.90 -6.81
C MET A 305 23.56 17.89 -8.26
N ASN A 306 24.44 18.18 -9.22
CA ASN A 306 24.09 18.18 -10.64
C ASN A 306 23.67 16.78 -11.13
N LEU A 307 24.45 15.74 -10.78
CA LEU A 307 24.15 14.35 -11.13
C LEU A 307 22.81 13.89 -10.52
N ILE A 308 22.58 14.20 -9.25
CA ILE A 308 21.31 13.89 -8.56
C ILE A 308 20.13 14.55 -9.29
N THR A 309 20.26 15.84 -9.60
CA THR A 309 19.19 16.62 -10.25
C THR A 309 18.92 16.10 -11.66
N GLN A 310 19.97 15.75 -12.41
CA GLN A 310 19.84 15.19 -13.75
C GLN A 310 19.04 13.88 -13.75
N GLU A 311 19.36 12.97 -12.82
CA GLU A 311 18.63 11.70 -12.73
C GLU A 311 17.18 11.90 -12.27
N LEU A 312 16.91 12.86 -11.37
CA LEU A 312 15.54 13.25 -11.04
C LEU A 312 14.77 13.79 -12.25
N ILE A 313 15.40 14.62 -13.08
CA ILE A 313 14.80 15.14 -14.33
C ILE A 313 14.50 13.99 -15.31
N ASN A 314 15.46 13.10 -15.53
CA ASN A 314 15.30 11.95 -16.42
C ASN A 314 14.16 11.05 -15.96
N TYR A 315 14.13 10.76 -14.65
CA TYR A 315 13.06 10.02 -14.00
C TYR A 315 11.70 10.69 -14.19
N ILE A 316 11.57 11.97 -13.86
CA ILE A 316 10.28 12.66 -14.01
C ILE A 316 9.83 12.67 -15.46
N ASN A 317 10.76 12.85 -16.41
CA ASN A 317 10.46 12.86 -17.84
C ASN A 317 9.99 11.50 -18.37
N SER A 318 10.44 10.38 -17.79
CA SER A 318 10.01 9.03 -18.19
C SER A 318 8.52 8.76 -17.87
N ILE A 319 7.96 9.46 -16.88
CA ILE A 319 6.58 9.27 -16.39
C ILE A 319 5.59 9.61 -17.51
N LYS A 320 4.80 8.62 -17.95
CA LYS A 320 3.77 8.83 -18.97
C LYS A 320 2.48 9.35 -18.32
N ILE A 321 2.20 10.63 -18.49
CA ILE A 321 0.98 11.27 -17.98
C ILE A 321 0.02 11.46 -19.15
N LYS A 322 -1.19 10.90 -19.05
CA LYS A 322 -2.25 11.08 -20.06
C LYS A 322 -3.02 12.40 -19.87
N ASN A 323 -3.06 12.93 -18.65
CA ASN A 323 -3.76 14.18 -18.32
C ASN A 323 -2.94 15.41 -18.76
N SER A 324 -3.49 16.27 -19.61
CA SER A 324 -2.79 17.44 -20.16
C SER A 324 -2.45 18.51 -19.11
N SER A 325 -3.29 18.69 -18.08
CA SER A 325 -3.03 19.64 -16.99
C SER A 325 -1.82 19.19 -16.18
N LEU A 326 -1.78 17.92 -15.77
CA LEU A 326 -0.63 17.37 -15.07
C LEU A 326 0.64 17.37 -15.94
N GLN A 327 0.51 17.19 -17.25
CA GLN A 327 1.64 17.28 -18.16
C GLN A 327 2.25 18.70 -18.17
N ASN A 328 1.42 19.74 -18.08
CA ASN A 328 1.88 21.12 -17.97
C ASN A 328 2.58 21.38 -16.63
N GLU A 329 2.04 20.84 -15.53
CA GLU A 329 2.65 20.94 -14.20
C GLU A 329 3.99 20.20 -14.13
N LYS A 330 4.04 18.97 -14.65
CA LYS A 330 5.29 18.20 -14.84
C LYS A 330 6.30 19.03 -15.63
N THR A 331 5.90 19.63 -16.73
CA THR A 331 6.80 20.45 -17.57
C THR A 331 7.32 21.66 -16.81
N SER A 332 6.46 22.34 -16.05
CA SER A 332 6.84 23.48 -15.22
C SER A 332 7.84 23.08 -14.12
N PHE A 333 7.58 21.97 -13.45
CA PHE A 333 8.48 21.44 -12.42
C PHE A 333 9.83 20.98 -12.99
N VAL A 334 9.82 20.28 -14.12
CA VAL A 334 11.05 19.89 -14.84
C VAL A 334 11.85 21.12 -15.27
N ASN A 335 11.19 22.20 -15.69
CA ASN A 335 11.88 23.44 -16.03
C ASN A 335 12.55 24.08 -14.81
N LEU A 336 11.94 24.05 -13.63
CA LEU A 336 12.59 24.49 -12.39
C LEU A 336 13.79 23.62 -12.05
N LEU A 337 13.65 22.30 -12.13
CA LEU A 337 14.78 21.39 -11.90
C LEU A 337 15.92 21.62 -12.91
N LYS A 338 15.61 21.91 -14.18
CA LYS A 338 16.62 22.28 -15.19
C LYS A 338 17.32 23.59 -14.85
N GLN A 339 16.61 24.58 -14.30
CA GLN A 339 17.26 25.81 -13.82
C GLN A 339 18.19 25.53 -12.63
N PHE A 340 17.79 24.67 -11.69
CA PHE A 340 18.65 24.22 -10.59
C PHE A 340 19.86 23.41 -11.09
N GLN A 341 19.65 22.52 -12.06
CA GLN A 341 20.71 21.76 -12.71
C GLN A 341 21.70 22.71 -13.40
N GLN A 342 21.21 23.73 -14.12
CA GLN A 342 22.06 24.72 -14.76
C GLN A 342 22.89 25.48 -13.72
N TRP A 343 22.28 25.91 -12.61
CA TRP A 343 23.01 26.56 -11.53
C TRP A 343 24.12 25.67 -10.95
N THR A 344 23.82 24.42 -10.61
CA THR A 344 24.84 23.49 -10.08
C THR A 344 25.96 23.22 -11.08
N PHE A 345 25.66 23.19 -12.38
CA PHE A 345 26.66 23.08 -13.44
C PHE A 345 27.54 24.32 -13.57
N ASP A 346 26.95 25.52 -13.50
CA ASP A 346 27.67 26.79 -13.56
C ASP A 346 28.61 26.93 -12.34
N VAL A 347 28.13 26.57 -11.14
CA VAL A 347 28.96 26.52 -9.92
C VAL A 347 30.09 25.52 -10.10
N TYR A 348 29.81 24.29 -10.57
CA TYR A 348 30.86 23.32 -10.85
C TYR A 348 31.93 23.90 -11.78
N LYS A 349 31.54 24.55 -12.89
CA LYS A 349 32.47 25.19 -13.82
C LYS A 349 33.32 26.27 -13.17
N ASN A 350 32.71 27.12 -12.35
CA ASN A 350 33.41 28.19 -11.63
C ASN A 350 34.46 27.65 -10.65
N TYR A 351 34.25 26.44 -10.12
CA TYR A 351 35.13 25.80 -9.14
C TYR A 351 36.08 24.73 -9.73
N ALA A 352 35.80 24.24 -10.94
CA ALA A 352 36.61 23.21 -11.60
C ALA A 352 38.01 23.71 -11.99
N THR A 353 38.18 25.03 -12.15
CA THR A 353 39.48 25.65 -12.40
C THR A 353 39.84 26.53 -11.21
N PHE A 354 41.01 26.30 -10.62
CA PHE A 354 41.49 27.12 -9.51
C PHE A 354 41.90 28.52 -10.02
N PRO A 355 41.37 29.61 -9.43
CA PRO A 355 41.66 30.96 -9.90
C PRO A 355 43.10 31.39 -9.56
N LYS A 356 43.63 32.36 -10.31
CA LYS A 356 44.94 32.97 -10.02
C LYS A 356 44.98 33.73 -8.68
N LYS A 357 43.82 34.15 -8.15
CA LYS A 357 43.64 34.78 -6.84
C LYS A 357 42.62 34.00 -6.03
N SER A 358 42.98 33.62 -4.81
CA SER A 358 42.21 32.73 -3.92
C SER A 358 41.50 33.49 -2.79
N ASP A 359 40.93 34.66 -3.10
CA ASP A 359 40.21 35.45 -2.11
C ASP A 359 38.79 34.89 -1.85
N LYS A 360 38.29 35.15 -0.64
CA LYS A 360 36.97 34.66 -0.19
C LYS A 360 35.82 35.32 -0.93
N SER A 361 36.02 36.51 -1.49
CA SER A 361 34.99 37.21 -2.27
C SER A 361 34.73 36.47 -3.58
N ILE A 362 35.80 36.03 -4.27
CA ILE A 362 35.76 35.22 -5.49
C ILE A 362 35.15 33.85 -5.18
N PHE A 363 35.51 33.25 -4.04
CA PHE A 363 34.88 32.00 -3.58
C PHE A 363 33.36 32.18 -3.50
N VAL A 364 32.88 33.16 -2.75
CA VAL A 364 31.43 33.40 -2.60
C VAL A 364 30.76 33.77 -3.93
N SER A 365 31.38 34.60 -4.76
CA SER A 365 30.81 34.96 -6.07
C SER A 365 30.68 33.76 -7.00
N ASN A 366 31.62 32.80 -6.95
CA ASN A 366 31.61 31.60 -7.77
C ASN A 366 30.45 30.65 -7.46
N LEU A 367 29.80 30.79 -6.30
CA LEU A 367 28.58 30.06 -5.94
C LEU A 367 27.36 30.54 -6.74
N ASN A 368 27.41 31.74 -7.34
CA ASN A 368 26.31 32.36 -8.08
C ASN A 368 24.96 32.21 -7.37
N LEU A 369 24.93 32.49 -6.05
CA LEU A 369 23.81 32.14 -5.18
C LEU A 369 22.48 32.74 -5.63
N THR A 370 22.49 33.91 -6.29
CA THR A 370 21.29 34.53 -6.85
C THR A 370 20.55 33.60 -7.81
N GLN A 371 21.25 32.84 -8.67
CA GLN A 371 20.62 31.92 -9.62
C GLN A 371 19.99 30.72 -8.89
N GLY A 372 20.73 30.12 -7.95
CA GLY A 372 20.24 28.97 -7.17
C GLY A 372 19.08 29.34 -6.26
N LEU A 373 19.19 30.45 -5.53
CA LEU A 373 18.18 30.92 -4.59
C LEU A 373 16.86 31.27 -5.27
N ARG A 374 16.87 31.75 -6.52
CA ARG A 374 15.62 31.95 -7.29
C ARG A 374 14.81 30.67 -7.43
N VAL A 375 15.48 29.56 -7.75
CA VAL A 375 14.80 28.27 -7.90
C VAL A 375 14.28 27.78 -6.54
N VAL A 376 15.10 27.90 -5.50
CA VAL A 376 14.70 27.56 -4.12
C VAL A 376 13.51 28.42 -3.67
N ASN A 377 13.52 29.72 -3.97
CA ASN A 377 12.43 30.65 -3.66
C ASN A 377 11.12 30.27 -4.34
N ILE A 378 11.17 29.76 -5.58
CA ILE A 378 9.96 29.26 -6.26
C ILE A 378 9.49 27.96 -5.61
N LEU A 379 10.38 27.02 -5.34
CA LEU A 379 10.03 25.73 -4.74
C LEU A 379 9.40 25.88 -3.36
N PHE A 380 9.92 26.79 -2.54
CA PHE A 380 9.41 27.12 -1.21
C PHE A 380 8.51 28.37 -1.23
N ALA A 381 8.01 28.81 -2.38
CA ALA A 381 7.11 29.95 -2.43
C ALA A 381 5.85 29.63 -1.59
N ILE A 382 5.55 30.49 -0.62
CA ILE A 382 4.35 30.46 0.21
C ILE A 382 4.09 31.88 0.71
N THR A 383 2.91 32.44 0.47
CA THR A 383 2.64 33.86 0.80
C THR A 383 1.86 34.03 2.09
N SER A 384 0.90 33.14 2.33
CA SER A 384 -0.05 33.21 3.43
C SER A 384 -0.37 31.85 4.03
N GLY A 385 -0.26 30.74 3.28
CA GLY A 385 -0.55 29.43 3.83
C GLY A 385 -0.54 28.27 2.83
N PRO A 386 -0.87 27.03 3.28
CA PRO A 386 -0.66 25.82 2.47
C PRO A 386 -1.21 25.88 1.04
N LYS A 387 -2.36 26.54 0.83
CA LYS A 387 -3.00 26.66 -0.50
C LYS A 387 -2.23 27.46 -1.54
N ASP A 388 -1.36 28.38 -1.12
CA ASP A 388 -0.54 29.17 -2.05
C ASP A 388 0.90 28.65 -2.15
N SER A 389 1.19 27.53 -1.48
CA SER A 389 2.48 26.88 -1.56
C SER A 389 2.66 26.20 -2.91
N TYR A 390 3.70 26.58 -3.65
CA TYR A 390 4.01 25.95 -4.94
C TYR A 390 4.18 24.43 -4.83
N LEU A 391 4.99 23.98 -3.86
CA LEU A 391 5.28 22.55 -3.67
C LEU A 391 4.03 21.77 -3.23
N LEU A 392 3.24 22.31 -2.29
CA LEU A 392 2.05 21.62 -1.82
C LEU A 392 0.97 21.57 -2.91
N SER A 393 0.79 22.64 -3.70
CA SER A 393 -0.15 22.63 -4.82
C SER A 393 0.27 21.66 -5.93
N LEU A 394 1.56 21.61 -6.27
CA LEU A 394 2.08 20.62 -7.22
C LEU A 394 1.75 19.19 -6.77
N LEU A 395 2.03 18.88 -5.50
CA LEU A 395 1.72 17.55 -4.94
C LEU A 395 0.21 17.31 -4.85
N ALA A 396 -0.57 18.30 -4.42
CA ALA A 396 -2.02 18.22 -4.33
C ALA A 396 -2.65 17.86 -5.69
N ASN A 397 -2.18 18.47 -6.78
CA ASN A 397 -2.63 18.15 -8.13
C ASN A 397 -2.24 16.73 -8.55
N VAL A 398 -1.04 16.27 -8.21
CA VAL A 398 -0.61 14.88 -8.44
C VAL A 398 -1.49 13.89 -7.69
N PHE A 399 -1.96 14.23 -6.49
CA PHE A 399 -2.81 13.36 -5.68
C PHE A 399 -4.32 13.58 -5.88
N ALA A 400 -4.72 14.60 -6.65
CA ALA A 400 -6.12 14.98 -6.84
C ALA A 400 -6.94 13.91 -7.58
N GLU A 401 -8.23 13.81 -7.26
CA GLU A 401 -9.17 12.95 -7.97
C GLU A 401 -9.22 13.28 -9.47
N SER A 402 -9.29 12.26 -10.34
CA SER A 402 -9.51 12.37 -11.80
C SER A 402 -8.47 13.14 -12.62
N ARG A 403 -7.61 13.92 -11.95
CA ARG A 403 -6.47 14.63 -12.53
C ARG A 403 -5.18 13.89 -12.22
N GLY A 404 -5.04 13.44 -10.98
CA GLY A 404 -3.88 12.83 -10.35
C GLY A 404 -3.72 11.32 -10.52
N ILE A 405 -3.03 10.72 -9.56
CA ILE A 405 -2.85 9.26 -9.42
C ILE A 405 -4.01 8.59 -8.66
N THR A 406 -4.99 9.37 -8.20
CA THR A 406 -6.10 8.92 -7.36
C THR A 406 -7.41 8.85 -8.18
N ASP A 407 -8.06 7.68 -8.18
CA ASP A 407 -9.38 7.48 -8.82
C ASP A 407 -10.47 8.31 -8.12
N SER A 408 -10.51 8.25 -6.79
CA SER A 408 -11.34 9.13 -5.94
C SER A 408 -10.77 9.18 -4.53
N ILE A 409 -10.97 10.29 -3.83
CA ILE A 409 -10.73 10.54 -2.43
C ILE A 409 -12.09 10.43 -1.71
N ASP A 410 -12.40 9.25 -1.20
CA ASP A 410 -13.58 9.04 -0.36
C ASP A 410 -13.21 9.15 1.12
N GLN A 411 -14.18 9.53 1.97
CA GLN A 411 -13.96 9.40 3.40
C GLN A 411 -14.06 7.93 3.78
N THR A 412 -12.99 7.41 4.38
CA THR A 412 -12.96 6.04 4.89
C THR A 412 -13.04 6.05 6.41
N GLY A 413 -13.54 4.97 6.97
CA GLY A 413 -13.58 4.76 8.41
C GLY A 413 -13.42 3.29 8.74
N TRP A 414 -13.21 3.01 10.02
CA TRP A 414 -13.05 1.65 10.54
C TRP A 414 -14.36 0.95 10.88
N ASN A 415 -15.48 1.69 10.93
CA ASN A 415 -16.77 1.15 11.37
C ASN A 415 -17.68 0.78 10.18
N PRO A 416 -18.07 -0.50 10.03
CA PRO A 416 -18.92 -0.95 8.92
C PRO A 416 -20.42 -0.64 9.07
N LYS A 417 -20.89 -0.09 10.21
CA LYS A 417 -22.33 0.05 10.53
C LYS A 417 -23.18 0.61 9.37
N ARG A 418 -22.67 1.61 8.66
CA ARG A 418 -23.39 2.22 7.52
C ARG A 418 -23.59 1.26 6.35
N GLN A 419 -22.65 0.33 6.12
CA GLN A 419 -22.72 -0.65 5.03
C GLN A 419 -23.46 -1.93 5.43
N THR A 420 -23.40 -2.32 6.70
CA THR A 420 -23.94 -3.60 7.20
C THR A 420 -25.39 -3.54 7.66
N LYS A 421 -26.00 -2.35 7.72
CA LYS A 421 -27.41 -2.17 8.10
C LYS A 421 -27.72 -2.87 9.43
N ALA A 422 -28.74 -3.74 9.46
CA ALA A 422 -29.21 -4.44 10.66
C ALA A 422 -28.43 -5.74 11.00
N LEU A 423 -27.36 -6.07 10.27
CA LEU A 423 -26.57 -7.28 10.57
C LEU A 423 -25.85 -7.14 11.92
N SER A 424 -25.72 -8.25 12.63
CA SER A 424 -24.93 -8.32 13.87
C SER A 424 -23.45 -8.10 13.55
N ILE A 425 -22.84 -7.14 14.25
CA ILE A 425 -21.42 -6.83 14.16
C ILE A 425 -20.78 -7.24 15.48
N LEU A 426 -19.87 -8.22 15.40
CA LEU A 426 -18.89 -8.48 16.45
C LEU A 426 -17.73 -7.51 16.25
N ASP A 427 -17.70 -6.46 17.08
CA ASP A 427 -16.65 -5.45 17.07
C ASP A 427 -15.46 -5.93 17.91
N VAL A 428 -14.26 -5.95 17.31
CA VAL A 428 -13.03 -6.46 17.92
C VAL A 428 -11.96 -5.37 17.85
N PRO A 429 -11.96 -4.41 18.79
CA PRO A 429 -10.90 -3.41 18.87
C PRO A 429 -9.60 -4.06 19.35
N ILE A 430 -8.49 -3.75 18.68
CA ILE A 430 -7.16 -4.29 19.01
C ILE A 430 -6.12 -3.19 19.26
N PHE A 431 -6.58 -1.95 19.49
CA PHE A 431 -5.70 -0.80 19.71
C PHE A 431 -4.80 -0.99 20.94
N ASP A 432 -5.26 -1.71 21.97
CA ASP A 432 -4.51 -1.97 23.20
C ASP A 432 -3.32 -2.93 22.98
N LYS A 433 -3.32 -3.65 21.85
CA LYS A 433 -2.25 -4.56 21.44
C LYS A 433 -1.20 -3.88 20.59
N ASP A 434 -1.46 -2.66 20.14
CA ASP A 434 -0.50 -1.85 19.42
C ASP A 434 0.54 -1.26 20.40
N PRO A 435 1.86 -1.46 20.19
CA PRO A 435 2.91 -0.84 21.01
C PRO A 435 2.75 0.67 21.21
N TYR A 436 2.17 1.38 20.23
CA TYR A 436 1.89 2.80 20.31
C TYR A 436 0.91 3.19 21.42
N HIS A 437 -0.01 2.29 21.80
CA HIS A 437 -1.00 2.54 22.86
C HIS A 437 -0.34 2.94 24.18
N SER A 438 0.70 2.22 24.56
CA SER A 438 1.48 2.44 25.78
C SER A 438 2.26 3.77 25.82
N ARG A 439 2.22 4.57 24.75
CA ARG A 439 2.89 5.88 24.68
C ARG A 439 2.05 7.04 25.19
N ASN A 440 0.78 6.79 25.54
CA ASN A 440 -0.16 7.81 26.02
C ASN A 440 -0.41 8.95 25.03
N LYS A 441 -0.28 8.67 23.73
CA LYS A 441 -0.47 9.65 22.63
C LYS A 441 -1.82 9.53 21.92
N ARG A 442 -2.78 8.78 22.48
CA ARG A 442 -4.11 8.53 21.84
C ARG A 442 -4.87 9.82 21.53
N SER A 443 -4.93 10.77 22.47
CA SER A 443 -5.62 12.06 22.24
C SER A 443 -4.94 12.85 21.11
N LYS A 444 -3.61 12.92 21.11
CA LYS A 444 -2.82 13.62 20.07
C LYS A 444 -3.06 13.02 18.69
N PHE A 445 -3.09 11.70 18.59
CA PHE A 445 -3.44 11.01 17.35
C PHE A 445 -4.89 11.31 16.91
N GLY A 446 -5.84 11.31 17.84
CA GLY A 446 -7.24 11.65 17.55
C GLY A 446 -7.41 13.08 16.98
N ASP A 447 -6.74 14.06 17.59
CA ASP A 447 -6.76 15.45 17.12
C ASP A 447 -6.11 15.60 15.73
N PHE A 448 -4.96 14.94 15.54
CA PHE A 448 -4.29 14.86 14.24
C PHE A 448 -5.20 14.27 13.17
N LEU A 449 -5.78 13.09 13.44
CA LEU A 449 -6.65 12.39 12.51
C LEU A 449 -7.86 13.25 12.15
N LYS A 450 -8.54 13.83 13.14
CA LYS A 450 -9.67 14.74 12.91
C LYS A 450 -9.29 15.90 12.00
N GLY A 451 -8.12 16.52 12.24
CA GLY A 451 -7.61 17.59 11.38
C GLY A 451 -7.35 17.16 9.94
N THR A 452 -6.72 15.99 9.74
CA THR A 452 -6.48 15.43 8.40
C THR A 452 -7.78 15.04 7.69
N GLN A 453 -8.73 14.44 8.40
CA GLN A 453 -10.05 14.11 7.87
C GLN A 453 -10.77 15.38 7.45
N SER A 454 -10.83 16.43 8.29
CA SER A 454 -11.43 17.73 7.96
C SER A 454 -10.83 18.37 6.70
N ALA A 455 -9.51 18.26 6.50
CA ALA A 455 -8.85 18.72 5.28
C ALA A 455 -9.34 17.95 4.05
N VAL A 456 -9.46 16.62 4.14
CA VAL A 456 -10.06 15.78 3.09
C VAL A 456 -11.53 16.17 2.82
N GLN A 457 -12.35 16.36 3.86
CA GLN A 457 -13.77 16.72 3.69
C GLN A 457 -13.94 18.07 3.00
N SER A 458 -12.99 18.99 3.23
CA SER A 458 -12.99 20.33 2.65
C SER A 458 -12.32 20.39 1.28
N ASN A 459 -11.94 19.24 0.70
CA ASN A 459 -11.17 19.13 -0.54
C ASN A 459 -9.91 20.02 -0.55
N ASN A 460 -9.19 20.06 0.59
CA ASN A 460 -8.00 20.88 0.79
C ASN A 460 -6.77 19.97 0.95
N LEU A 461 -6.28 19.47 -0.18
CA LEU A 461 -5.16 18.54 -0.21
C LEU A 461 -3.85 19.18 0.24
N GLU A 462 -3.65 20.47 0.01
CA GLU A 462 -2.49 21.20 0.49
C GLU A 462 -2.42 21.22 2.03
N ASP A 463 -3.55 21.45 2.71
CA ASP A 463 -3.62 21.39 4.18
C ASP A 463 -3.40 19.97 4.70
N LEU A 464 -3.96 18.96 4.03
CA LEU A 464 -3.71 17.55 4.33
C LEU A 464 -2.21 17.22 4.22
N LEU A 465 -1.58 17.58 3.11
CA LEU A 465 -0.17 17.35 2.85
C LEU A 465 0.71 18.08 3.87
N MET A 466 0.38 19.32 4.20
CA MET A 466 1.11 20.07 5.22
C MET A 466 1.03 19.39 6.59
N ARG A 467 -0.14 18.86 6.99
CA ARG A 467 -0.29 18.10 8.23
C ARG A 467 0.55 16.83 8.24
N LEU A 468 0.56 16.09 7.13
CA LEU A 468 1.37 14.87 7.01
C LEU A 468 2.87 15.18 7.06
N PHE A 469 3.34 16.14 6.25
CA PHE A 469 4.77 16.50 6.18
C PHE A 469 5.30 17.08 7.49
N SER A 470 4.48 17.83 8.22
CA SER A 470 4.89 18.40 9.50
C SER A 470 5.27 17.33 10.53
N GLN A 471 4.81 16.07 10.39
CA GLN A 471 5.19 14.99 11.30
C GLN A 471 6.61 14.44 11.04
N PHE A 472 7.22 14.74 9.89
CA PHE A 472 8.58 14.33 9.56
C PHE A 472 9.63 15.38 9.95
N ILE A 473 9.18 16.55 10.40
CA ILE A 473 10.04 17.70 10.69
C ILE A 473 9.93 18.02 12.17
N ASN A 474 11.07 18.10 12.86
CA ASN A 474 11.14 18.63 14.20
C ASN A 474 10.98 20.17 14.14
N PRO A 475 9.95 20.76 14.79
CA PRO A 475 9.74 22.20 14.77
C PRO A 475 10.95 23.00 15.27
N GLU A 476 11.67 22.49 16.28
CA GLU A 476 12.83 23.17 16.85
C GLU A 476 14.00 23.23 15.85
N ASP A 477 14.33 22.11 15.22
CA ASP A 477 15.39 22.01 14.21
C ASP A 477 15.08 22.90 12.99
N PHE A 478 13.81 22.97 12.58
CA PHE A 478 13.41 23.82 11.47
C PHE A 478 13.48 25.31 11.82
N SER A 479 13.12 25.69 13.06
CA SER A 479 13.28 27.07 13.54
C SER A 479 14.76 27.49 13.65
N PHE A 480 15.67 26.53 13.84
CA PHE A 480 17.10 26.80 13.83
C PHE A 480 17.59 27.18 12.42
N LEU A 481 17.04 26.56 11.36
CA LEU A 481 17.36 26.90 9.97
C LEU A 481 17.10 28.39 9.68
N THR A 482 15.98 28.93 10.14
CA THR A 482 15.67 30.37 9.97
C THR A 482 16.64 31.26 10.75
N LYS A 483 17.05 30.85 11.96
CA LYS A 483 18.06 31.59 12.75
C LYS A 483 19.44 31.59 12.10
N VAL A 484 19.82 30.49 11.44
CA VAL A 484 21.09 30.40 10.69
C VAL A 484 21.12 31.40 9.53
N ILE A 485 19.99 31.61 8.85
CA ILE A 485 19.89 32.62 7.79
C ILE A 485 20.06 34.03 8.40
N ASP A 486 19.32 34.32 9.48
CA ASP A 486 19.33 35.62 10.16
C ASP A 486 20.72 36.00 10.69
N TRP A 487 21.45 35.07 11.29
CA TRP A 487 22.73 35.37 11.96
C TRP A 487 23.96 35.08 11.11
N GLY A 488 23.88 34.11 10.21
CA GLY A 488 25.04 33.59 9.48
C GLY A 488 25.15 34.08 8.04
N ILE A 489 24.05 34.52 7.42
CA ILE A 489 23.99 34.82 5.98
C ILE A 489 23.59 36.27 5.72
N GLU A 490 22.51 36.74 6.34
CA GLU A 490 21.95 38.09 6.12
C GLU A 490 22.96 39.24 6.31
N PRO A 491 23.86 39.22 7.33
CA PRO A 491 24.84 40.30 7.52
C PRO A 491 25.92 40.42 6.42
N PHE A 492 26.01 39.44 5.52
CA PHE A 492 27.11 39.33 4.54
C PHE A 492 26.63 39.38 3.08
N VAL A 493 25.34 39.62 2.83
CA VAL A 493 24.75 39.65 1.48
C VAL A 493 24.27 41.05 1.13
N PHE A 494 24.46 41.46 -0.12
CA PHE A 494 24.09 42.79 -0.63
C PHE A 494 23.45 42.71 -2.02
N GLY A 495 22.66 43.73 -2.37
CA GLY A 495 22.08 43.87 -3.72
C GLY A 495 21.09 42.77 -4.09
N LYS A 496 21.19 42.20 -5.29
CA LYS A 496 20.24 41.17 -5.76
C LYS A 496 20.25 39.90 -4.91
N LEU A 497 21.38 39.56 -4.29
CA LEU A 497 21.48 38.39 -3.42
C LEU A 497 20.68 38.58 -2.12
N ASP A 498 20.72 39.78 -1.56
CA ASP A 498 19.96 40.17 -0.37
C ASP A 498 18.43 40.02 -0.61
N THR A 499 17.93 40.45 -1.77
CA THR A 499 16.53 40.26 -2.14
C THR A 499 16.10 38.80 -2.18
N GLU A 500 16.92 37.92 -2.75
CA GLU A 500 16.62 36.48 -2.83
C GLU A 500 16.71 35.80 -1.45
N VAL A 501 17.70 36.16 -0.62
CA VAL A 501 17.82 35.64 0.75
C VAL A 501 16.65 36.10 1.63
N THR A 502 16.25 37.37 1.53
CA THR A 502 15.08 37.92 2.24
C THR A 502 13.79 37.19 1.86
N THR A 503 13.61 36.90 0.57
CA THR A 503 12.45 36.14 0.08
C THR A 503 12.44 34.72 0.64
N LEU A 504 13.59 34.04 0.63
CA LEU A 504 13.71 32.67 1.16
C LEU A 504 13.39 32.63 2.65
N ARG A 505 13.95 33.58 3.40
CA ARG A 505 13.71 33.73 4.83
C ARG A 505 12.22 33.87 5.15
N LYS A 506 11.52 34.77 4.43
CA LYS A 506 10.07 34.99 4.60
C LYS A 506 9.30 33.69 4.38
N ASN A 507 9.59 33.00 3.28
CA ASN A 507 8.97 31.73 2.94
C ASN A 507 9.20 30.66 4.03
N LEU A 508 10.46 30.47 4.45
CA LEU A 508 10.82 29.49 5.48
C LEU A 508 10.20 29.80 6.85
N LYS A 509 10.08 31.09 7.21
CA LYS A 509 9.38 31.50 8.42
C LYS A 509 7.91 31.03 8.41
N ILE A 510 7.21 31.27 7.31
CA ILE A 510 5.81 30.83 7.16
C ILE A 510 5.74 29.29 7.25
N TYR A 511 6.62 28.56 6.57
CA TYR A 511 6.69 27.10 6.74
C TYR A 511 6.94 26.68 8.18
N SER A 512 7.84 27.35 8.90
CA SER A 512 8.15 27.04 10.30
C SER A 512 6.94 27.20 11.21
N GLU A 513 6.15 28.27 11.00
CA GLU A 513 4.90 28.51 11.71
C GLU A 513 3.90 27.38 11.44
N TYR A 514 3.75 26.93 10.19
CA TYR A 514 2.87 25.82 9.85
C TYR A 514 3.35 24.46 10.33
N VAL A 515 4.65 24.18 10.26
CA VAL A 515 5.23 22.96 10.84
C VAL A 515 4.96 22.92 12.34
N THR A 516 5.19 24.02 13.05
CA THR A 516 4.91 24.12 14.50
C THR A 516 3.43 23.95 14.80
N LYS A 517 2.56 24.58 14.00
CA LYS A 517 1.09 24.49 14.16
C LYS A 517 0.56 23.08 13.94
N TYR A 518 1.09 22.36 12.96
CA TYR A 518 0.53 21.07 12.52
C TYR A 518 1.29 19.85 13.00
N ASN A 519 2.52 19.97 13.49
CA ASN A 519 3.20 18.87 14.17
C ASN A 519 2.39 18.47 15.40
N ALA A 520 1.93 17.22 15.43
CA ALA A 520 1.00 16.73 16.44
C ALA A 520 1.72 16.01 17.59
N ASP A 521 3.04 15.99 17.60
CA ASP A 521 3.85 15.31 18.62
C ASP A 521 3.42 13.85 18.80
N LEU A 522 3.28 13.12 17.67
CA LEU A 522 2.80 11.74 17.66
C LEU A 522 3.85 10.76 18.19
N VAL A 523 5.13 11.04 18.05
CA VAL A 523 6.22 10.15 18.50
C VAL A 523 6.61 10.50 19.94
N ALA A 524 6.65 9.52 20.84
CA ALA A 524 7.13 9.74 22.20
C ALA A 524 8.67 9.91 22.25
N GLU A 525 9.17 10.66 23.22
CA GLU A 525 10.62 10.97 23.36
C GLU A 525 11.52 9.73 23.24
N LYS A 526 11.17 8.64 23.94
CA LYS A 526 11.95 7.40 23.92
C LYS A 526 12.03 6.72 22.56
N ASP A 527 11.10 7.00 21.65
CA ASP A 527 11.04 6.41 20.32
C ASP A 527 11.67 7.33 19.25
N LYS A 528 12.03 8.58 19.59
CA LYS A 528 12.62 9.54 18.62
C LYS A 528 13.92 9.03 18.00
N ALA A 529 14.73 8.30 18.77
CA ALA A 529 16.02 7.76 18.36
C ALA A 529 15.93 6.61 17.34
N ILE A 530 14.76 5.97 17.18
CA ILE A 530 14.56 4.90 16.19
C ILE A 530 14.71 5.52 14.79
N VAL A 531 15.52 4.94 13.90
CA VAL A 531 15.72 5.51 12.56
C VAL A 531 14.66 4.99 11.59
N GLU A 532 14.33 3.70 11.68
CA GLU A 532 13.36 3.05 10.82
C GLU A 532 11.94 3.50 11.17
N LEU A 533 11.31 4.24 10.24
CA LEU A 533 10.01 4.84 10.48
C LEU A 533 8.91 3.81 10.71
N ASP A 534 8.95 2.66 10.05
CA ASP A 534 7.97 1.57 10.25
C ASP A 534 8.15 0.81 11.57
N LYS A 535 9.27 1.01 12.27
CA LYS A 535 9.53 0.51 13.63
C LYS A 535 9.39 1.58 14.72
N LYS A 536 9.12 2.84 14.36
CA LYS A 536 8.97 3.98 15.27
C LYS A 536 7.49 4.21 15.61
N PRO A 537 6.98 3.78 16.79
CA PRO A 537 5.58 4.00 17.16
C PRO A 537 5.20 5.49 17.09
N GLY A 538 4.07 5.78 16.45
CA GLY A 538 3.57 7.14 16.25
C GLY A 538 4.11 7.85 15.00
N SER A 539 5.11 7.30 14.29
CA SER A 539 5.49 7.84 12.99
C SER A 539 4.35 7.62 11.97
N ILE A 540 4.24 8.49 10.96
CA ILE A 540 3.23 8.33 9.90
C ILE A 540 3.36 6.98 9.20
N VAL A 541 4.58 6.51 8.93
CA VAL A 541 4.82 5.22 8.27
C VAL A 541 4.39 4.06 9.16
N TYR A 542 4.69 4.12 10.47
CA TYR A 542 4.23 3.11 11.43
C TYR A 542 2.71 3.03 11.49
N LEU A 543 2.04 4.18 11.62
CA LEU A 543 0.58 4.28 11.73
C LEU A 543 -0.12 3.84 10.44
N ALA A 544 0.50 4.03 9.27
CA ALA A 544 -0.03 3.59 7.99
C ALA A 544 0.24 2.10 7.67
N LYS A 545 1.38 1.54 8.12
CA LYS A 545 1.80 0.18 7.75
C LYS A 545 1.66 -0.80 8.91
N THR A 546 2.38 -0.56 9.99
CA THR A 546 2.50 -1.50 11.12
C THR A 546 1.19 -1.58 11.90
N ALA A 547 0.60 -0.43 12.24
CA ALA A 547 -0.71 -0.39 12.91
C ALA A 547 -1.83 -1.00 12.04
N HIS A 548 -1.72 -0.85 10.71
CA HIS A 548 -2.66 -1.39 9.73
C HIS A 548 -2.58 -2.90 9.56
N SER A 549 -1.38 -3.47 9.58
CA SER A 549 -1.17 -4.91 9.45
C SER A 549 -1.53 -5.70 10.71
N LEU A 550 -1.59 -5.05 11.88
CA LEU A 550 -1.79 -5.72 13.17
C LEU A 550 -2.99 -6.69 13.17
N SER A 551 -4.10 -6.34 12.51
CA SER A 551 -5.33 -7.13 12.52
C SER A 551 -5.20 -8.53 11.89
N HIS A 552 -4.25 -8.74 10.99
CA HIS A 552 -4.02 -10.05 10.35
C HIS A 552 -2.83 -10.84 10.93
N THR A 553 -2.16 -10.32 11.97
CA THR A 553 -0.93 -10.93 12.50
C THR A 553 -1.18 -12.21 13.29
N GLN A 554 -2.33 -12.30 13.97
CA GLN A 554 -2.71 -13.46 14.78
C GLN A 554 -4.24 -13.62 14.84
N LEU A 555 -4.71 -14.83 15.14
CA LEU A 555 -6.13 -15.10 15.33
C LEU A 555 -6.56 -14.65 16.74
N TRP A 556 -7.27 -13.54 16.80
CA TRP A 556 -7.80 -13.00 18.06
C TRP A 556 -8.89 -13.91 18.64
N THR A 557 -8.95 -14.04 19.96
CA THR A 557 -9.90 -14.93 20.65
C THR A 557 -11.36 -14.64 20.28
N ASP A 558 -11.74 -13.37 20.20
CA ASP A 558 -13.10 -12.99 19.80
C ASP A 558 -13.38 -13.30 18.32
N VAL A 559 -12.38 -13.20 17.44
CA VAL A 559 -12.51 -13.59 16.03
C VAL A 559 -12.69 -15.10 15.91
N GLU A 560 -11.90 -15.89 16.64
CA GLU A 560 -12.03 -17.34 16.67
C GLU A 560 -13.42 -17.77 17.14
N LYS A 561 -13.88 -17.23 18.27
CA LYS A 561 -15.24 -17.45 18.79
C LYS A 561 -16.28 -17.02 17.77
N GLY A 562 -16.06 -15.84 17.17
CA GLY A 562 -16.87 -15.26 16.12
C GLY A 562 -17.13 -16.21 14.97
N LEU A 563 -16.06 -16.78 14.42
CA LEU A 563 -16.07 -17.73 13.30
C LEU A 563 -16.67 -19.08 13.69
N LYS A 564 -16.30 -19.64 14.86
CA LYS A 564 -16.85 -20.90 15.36
C LYS A 564 -18.37 -20.86 15.52
N GLU A 565 -18.92 -19.74 15.95
CA GLU A 565 -20.37 -19.54 16.06
C GLU A 565 -21.07 -19.37 14.69
N ALA A 566 -20.33 -18.98 13.65
CA ALA A 566 -20.87 -18.79 12.31
C ALA A 566 -20.86 -20.07 11.46
N PHE A 567 -19.92 -20.98 11.71
CA PHE A 567 -19.82 -22.25 10.99
C PHE A 567 -21.11 -23.06 11.08
N SER A 568 -21.57 -23.56 9.94
CA SER A 568 -22.85 -24.27 9.81
C SER A 568 -22.68 -25.78 9.79
N SER A 569 -21.47 -26.28 9.51
CA SER A 569 -21.17 -27.69 9.57
C SER A 569 -21.12 -28.20 11.03
N PRO A 570 -21.57 -29.44 11.29
CA PRO A 570 -21.55 -29.98 12.64
C PRO A 570 -20.12 -30.12 13.20
N LYS A 571 -19.99 -30.02 14.52
CA LYS A 571 -18.74 -30.37 15.21
C LYS A 571 -18.35 -31.82 14.93
N SER A 572 -17.05 -32.07 14.82
CA SER A 572 -16.49 -33.40 14.61
C SER A 572 -16.53 -34.18 15.92
N ALA A 573 -17.28 -35.29 15.95
CA ALA A 573 -17.30 -36.20 17.09
C ALA A 573 -15.95 -36.92 17.32
N ARG A 574 -15.05 -36.87 16.33
CA ARG A 574 -13.72 -37.50 16.40
C ARG A 574 -12.65 -36.57 16.99
N TYR A 575 -12.94 -35.29 17.13
CA TYR A 575 -12.00 -34.32 17.70
C TYR A 575 -12.12 -34.30 19.23
N LYS A 576 -11.04 -34.67 19.93
CA LYS A 576 -10.92 -34.51 21.38
C LYS A 576 -10.01 -33.31 21.64
N PRO A 577 -10.49 -32.24 22.33
CA PRO A 577 -9.64 -31.14 22.75
C PRO A 577 -8.52 -31.71 23.62
N THR A 578 -7.27 -31.41 23.29
CA THR A 578 -6.11 -31.69 24.15
C THR A 578 -5.95 -30.62 25.19
#